data_AF-A0AAN8TH06-F1
#
_entry.id   AF-A0AAN8TH06-F1
#
_cell.length_a   1.000
_cell.length_b   1.000
_cell.length_c   1.000
_cell.angle_alpha   90.00
_cell.angle_beta   90.00
_cell.angle_gamma   90.00
#
_symmetry.space_group_name_H-M   'P 1'
#
loop_
_entity.id
_entity.type
_entity.pdbx_description
1 polymer ?
#
loop_
_entity_poly.entity_id
_entity_poly.type
_entity_poly.pdbx_seq_one_letter_code
_entity_poly.pdbx_strand_id
1 'polypeptide(L)'
;MGWHIVHRETSYNPRICSRLWKREDICPVLEQNLGTDKIEDMLLHLTNEEEVNFGGKAFMQMTSLRFLKFRNAYVCQGPEFLPDELRWLDWHGYPSKSLPNSFKGDQLVSLKLKKSGIIQLWKTSKDLGKLKYMKLSHSQKLIRMPDFSVTPNLERLVLEECTSLVEINFSIGDLGKLVLLNLKNCKNIKTIPKRIRLEKLEILVLSGCSS
;
A
#
# COMPACT_ATOMS: atom_id res chain seq x y z
N MET A 1 -13.12 25.01 -1.77
CA MET A 1 -13.20 26.38 -1.21
C MET A 1 -13.44 26.25 0.29
N GLY A 2 -12.67 26.98 1.09
CA GLY A 2 -12.55 26.81 2.54
C GLY A 2 -11.24 27.46 2.98
N TRP A 3 -11.07 28.72 2.59
CA TRP A 3 -9.84 29.51 2.74
C TRP A 3 -10.15 30.65 3.70
N HIS A 4 -9.15 30.97 4.52
CA HIS A 4 -9.09 32.09 5.48
C HIS A 4 -9.78 31.88 6.83
N ILE A 5 -8.96 31.53 7.83
CA ILE A 5 -9.02 32.19 9.13
C ILE A 5 -7.62 32.71 9.48
N VAL A 6 -7.62 34.01 9.79
CA VAL A 6 -6.59 34.98 10.15
C VAL A 6 -5.33 34.42 10.82
N HIS A 7 -4.17 34.56 10.16
CA HIS A 7 -2.86 34.43 10.79
C HIS A 7 -2.44 35.77 11.40
N ARG A 8 -2.50 35.88 12.72
CA ARG A 8 -1.62 36.77 13.49
C ARG A 8 -0.45 35.90 13.97
N GLU A 9 0.74 36.19 13.46
CA GLU A 9 2.06 35.85 14.02
C GLU A 9 2.17 34.53 14.82
N THR A 10 2.28 33.41 14.12
CA THR A 10 2.88 32.17 14.66
C THR A 10 3.69 31.51 13.56
N SER A 11 4.94 31.13 13.85
CA SER A 11 5.76 30.33 12.96
C SER A 11 4.98 29.11 12.47
N TYR A 12 4.85 28.96 11.15
CA TYR A 12 4.18 27.82 10.55
C TYR A 12 4.84 26.52 11.05
N ASN A 13 4.06 25.66 11.69
CA ASN A 13 4.55 24.39 12.24
C ASN A 13 3.79 23.22 11.57
N PRO A 14 4.45 22.42 10.72
CA PRO A 14 3.78 21.32 10.02
C PRO A 14 3.27 20.23 10.97
N ARG A 15 3.81 20.12 12.19
CA ARG A 15 3.46 19.06 13.15
C ARG A 15 2.06 19.18 13.75
N ILE A 16 1.42 20.35 13.62
CA ILE A 16 0.04 20.57 14.09
C ILE A 16 -0.98 20.52 12.94
N CYS A 17 -0.51 20.36 11.70
CA CYS A 17 -1.37 20.27 10.53
C CYS A 17 -1.96 18.87 10.40
N SER A 18 -3.25 18.78 10.13
CA SER A 18 -3.88 17.48 9.83
C SER A 18 -3.51 16.93 8.45
N ARG A 19 -3.01 17.78 7.56
CA ARG A 19 -2.65 17.41 6.19
C ARG A 19 -1.30 17.98 5.84
N LEU A 20 -0.43 17.13 5.31
CA LEU A 20 0.88 17.49 4.79
C LEU A 20 0.98 17.10 3.31
N TRP A 21 1.36 18.07 2.46
CA TRP A 21 1.54 17.83 1.02
C TRP A 21 2.76 18.53 0.40
N LYS A 22 3.46 19.38 1.17
CA LYS A 22 4.68 20.05 0.72
C LYS A 22 5.89 19.21 1.12
N ARG A 23 6.85 19.07 0.22
CA ARG A 23 8.09 18.32 0.48
C ARG A 23 8.84 18.90 1.66
N GLU A 24 8.92 20.23 1.72
CA GLU A 24 9.67 20.99 2.73
C GLU A 24 9.12 20.75 4.14
N ASP A 25 7.84 20.39 4.24
CA ASP A 25 7.17 20.09 5.50
C ASP A 25 7.25 18.60 5.85
N ILE A 26 7.13 17.73 4.84
CA ILE A 26 7.09 16.28 5.01
C ILE A 26 8.46 15.71 5.34
N CYS A 27 9.50 16.08 4.56
CA CYS A 27 10.81 15.45 4.68
C CYS A 27 11.43 15.61 6.08
N PRO A 28 11.45 16.81 6.70
CA PRO A 28 11.97 16.95 8.07
C PRO A 28 11.14 16.15 9.10
N VAL A 29 9.82 16.10 8.92
CA VAL A 29 8.93 15.34 9.82
C VAL A 29 9.25 13.84 9.76
N LEU A 30 9.50 13.30 8.57
CA LEU A 30 9.84 11.90 8.37
C LEU A 30 11.27 11.57 8.81
N GLU A 31 12.25 12.39 8.44
CA GLU A 31 13.66 12.17 8.71
C GLU A 31 13.95 12.20 10.22
N GLN A 32 13.33 13.13 10.95
CA GLN A 32 13.59 13.34 12.38
C GLN A 32 12.56 12.65 13.29
N ASN A 33 11.68 11.81 12.74
CA ASN A 33 10.59 11.13 13.47
C ASN A 33 9.67 12.10 14.25
N LEU A 34 9.36 13.27 13.67
CA LEU A 34 8.59 14.33 14.34
C LEU A 34 7.08 14.25 14.10
N GLY A 35 6.61 13.14 13.52
CA GLY A 35 5.18 12.88 13.32
C GLY A 35 4.37 12.97 14.61
N THR A 36 3.11 13.36 14.48
CA THR A 36 2.19 13.54 15.62
C THR A 36 0.84 12.91 15.31
N ASP A 37 0.05 12.72 16.36
CA ASP A 37 -1.35 12.26 16.31
C ASP A 37 -2.28 13.23 15.56
N LYS A 38 -1.83 14.45 15.27
CA LYS A 38 -2.60 15.44 14.51
C LYS A 38 -2.60 15.16 13.02
N ILE A 39 -1.54 14.54 12.49
CA ILE A 39 -1.40 14.29 11.06
C ILE A 39 -2.30 13.13 10.65
N GLU A 40 -3.27 13.43 9.78
CA GLU A 40 -4.25 12.47 9.27
C GLU A 40 -3.98 12.08 7.82
N ASP A 41 -3.48 13.01 7.01
CA ASP A 41 -3.18 12.80 5.59
C ASP A 41 -1.76 13.26 5.23
N MET A 42 -1.02 12.42 4.51
CA MET A 42 0.30 12.74 3.99
C MET A 42 0.42 12.37 2.52
N LEU A 43 0.65 13.38 1.67
CA LEU A 43 0.92 13.23 0.25
C LEU A 43 2.31 13.75 -0.10
N LEU A 44 3.24 12.85 -0.42
CA LEU A 44 4.51 13.23 -1.01
C LEU A 44 4.47 12.94 -2.50
N HIS A 45 4.43 13.99 -3.30
CA HIS A 45 4.48 13.91 -4.76
C HIS A 45 5.69 14.67 -5.28
N LEU A 46 6.68 13.92 -5.78
CA LEU A 46 7.88 14.50 -6.37
C LEU A 46 7.78 14.47 -7.89
N THR A 47 8.28 15.53 -8.54
CA THR A 47 8.27 15.64 -10.01
C THR A 47 9.17 14.57 -10.63
N ASN A 48 10.37 14.42 -10.09
CA ASN A 48 11.35 13.42 -10.51
C ASN A 48 11.46 12.31 -9.45
N GLU A 49 12.01 11.16 -9.84
CA GLU A 49 12.38 10.12 -8.88
C GLU A 49 13.56 10.64 -8.05
N GLU A 50 13.35 10.78 -6.74
CA GLU A 50 14.33 11.32 -5.81
C GLU A 50 14.41 10.46 -4.55
N GLU A 51 15.60 10.37 -3.98
CA GLU A 51 15.80 9.72 -2.69
C GLU A 51 15.27 10.60 -1.56
N VAL A 52 14.52 9.99 -0.64
CA VAL A 52 13.97 10.63 0.54
C VAL A 52 14.40 9.84 1.76
N ASN A 53 15.00 10.52 2.74
CA ASN A 53 15.32 9.90 4.01
C ASN A 53 14.07 9.83 4.90
N PHE A 54 13.91 8.71 5.61
CA PHE A 54 13.02 8.67 6.78
C PHE A 54 13.66 7.86 7.90
N GLY A 55 13.34 8.24 9.14
CA GLY A 55 13.65 7.40 10.28
C GLY A 55 12.73 6.19 10.31
N GLY A 56 13.23 5.03 10.75
CA GLY A 56 12.43 3.80 10.84
C GLY A 56 11.15 3.97 11.67
N LYS A 57 11.15 4.92 12.61
CA LYS A 57 10.03 5.24 13.52
C LYS A 57 9.18 6.43 13.08
N ALA A 58 9.33 6.91 11.85
CA ALA A 58 8.69 8.15 11.38
C ALA A 58 7.17 8.16 11.61
N PHE A 59 6.51 7.03 11.41
CA PHE A 59 5.06 6.90 11.54
C PHE A 59 4.59 6.42 12.91
N MET A 60 5.50 6.14 13.86
CA MET A 60 5.15 5.54 15.15
C MET A 60 4.17 6.38 15.96
N GLN A 61 4.31 7.71 15.91
CA GLN A 61 3.46 8.66 16.63
C GLN A 61 2.29 9.19 15.80
N MET A 62 2.21 8.86 14.50
CA MET A 62 1.15 9.32 13.60
C MET A 62 -0.09 8.43 13.69
N THR A 63 -0.61 8.25 14.90
CA THR A 63 -1.67 7.27 15.21
C THR A 63 -3.00 7.55 14.50
N SER A 64 -3.26 8.79 14.12
CA SER A 64 -4.47 9.21 13.38
C SER A 64 -4.29 9.23 11.86
N LEU A 65 -3.15 8.76 11.34
CA LEU A 65 -2.87 8.80 9.90
C LEU A 65 -3.77 7.81 9.15
N ARG A 66 -4.61 8.33 8.25
CA ARG A 66 -5.59 7.58 7.46
C ARG A 66 -5.21 7.48 5.99
N PHE A 67 -4.46 8.46 5.48
CA PHE A 67 -4.06 8.51 4.07
C PHE A 67 -2.55 8.73 3.95
N LEU A 68 -1.86 7.80 3.29
CA LEU A 68 -0.44 7.91 2.98
C LEU A 68 -0.22 7.65 1.50
N LYS A 69 0.36 8.62 0.79
CA LYS A 69 0.68 8.48 -0.63
C LYS A 69 2.04 9.06 -0.98
N PHE A 70 2.97 8.20 -1.36
CA PHE A 70 4.30 8.55 -1.83
C PHE A 70 4.46 8.19 -3.31
N ARG A 71 4.72 9.20 -4.13
CA ARG A 71 4.97 9.06 -5.56
C ARG A 71 6.31 9.70 -5.91
N ASN A 72 7.12 8.92 -6.64
CA ASN A 72 8.48 9.28 -7.05
C ASN A 72 9.44 9.56 -5.88
N ALA A 73 9.08 9.15 -4.66
CA ALA A 73 9.97 9.19 -3.50
C ALA A 73 10.54 7.77 -3.28
N TYR A 74 11.80 7.58 -3.65
CA TYR A 74 12.55 6.36 -3.38
C TYR A 74 13.15 6.44 -1.97
N VAL A 75 13.10 5.34 -1.23
CA VAL A 75 13.72 5.31 0.10
C VAL A 75 14.49 4.01 0.31
N CYS A 76 15.67 4.11 0.92
CA CYS A 76 16.59 3.00 1.08
C CYS A 76 16.15 1.96 2.11
N GLN A 77 15.54 2.39 3.21
CA GLN A 77 15.03 1.51 4.27
C GLN A 77 13.52 1.62 4.32
N GLY A 78 12.78 0.65 4.84
CA GLY A 78 11.32 0.74 4.99
C GLY A 78 10.90 1.11 6.41
N PRO A 79 9.64 1.49 6.63
CA PRO A 79 9.16 1.84 7.95
C PRO A 79 9.16 0.61 8.88
N GLU A 80 9.55 0.82 10.14
CA GLU A 80 9.40 -0.20 11.20
C GLU A 80 7.95 -0.31 11.68
N PHE A 81 7.18 0.78 11.54
CA PHE A 81 5.80 0.90 12.00
C PHE A 81 4.92 1.53 10.92
N LEU A 82 3.69 1.05 10.81
CA LEU A 82 2.61 1.71 10.08
C LEU A 82 1.40 1.85 11.01
N PRO A 83 0.70 2.99 10.99
CA PRO A 83 -0.43 3.25 11.88
C PRO A 83 -1.67 2.44 11.47
N ASP A 84 -2.34 1.83 12.45
CA ASP A 84 -3.48 0.93 12.23
C ASP A 84 -4.73 1.64 11.67
N GLU A 85 -4.83 2.95 11.83
CA GLU A 85 -5.92 3.78 11.26
C GLU A 85 -5.78 4.03 9.75
N LEU A 86 -4.71 3.55 9.12
CA LEU A 86 -4.51 3.68 7.68
C LEU A 86 -5.66 3.04 6.90
N ARG A 87 -6.30 3.86 6.06
CA ARG A 87 -7.36 3.46 5.13
C ARG A 87 -6.83 3.36 3.71
N TRP A 88 -5.83 4.18 3.40
CA TRP A 88 -5.24 4.25 2.07
C TRP A 88 -3.72 4.31 2.15
N LEU A 89 -3.08 3.32 1.56
CA LEU A 89 -1.63 3.23 1.42
C LEU A 89 -1.26 3.14 -0.06
N ASP A 90 -0.64 4.19 -0.60
CA ASP A 90 -0.19 4.26 -1.99
C ASP A 90 1.29 4.64 -2.05
N TRP A 91 2.16 3.65 -2.07
CA TRP A 91 3.59 3.82 -1.93
C TRP A 91 4.34 3.21 -3.11
N HIS A 92 4.70 4.05 -4.08
CA HIS A 92 5.50 3.64 -5.21
C HIS A 92 6.93 3.32 -4.77
N GLY A 93 7.45 2.14 -5.13
CA GLY A 93 8.81 1.75 -4.76
C GLY A 93 8.98 1.37 -3.29
N TYR A 94 7.91 0.95 -2.60
CA TYR A 94 7.98 0.55 -1.19
C TYR A 94 9.15 -0.44 -0.94
N PRO A 95 10.11 -0.11 -0.06
CA PRO A 95 11.42 -0.76 -0.08
C PRO A 95 11.50 -2.06 0.73
N SER A 96 10.62 -2.24 1.72
CA SER A 96 10.66 -3.42 2.58
C SER A 96 10.20 -4.68 1.85
N LYS A 97 10.74 -5.82 2.30
CA LYS A 97 10.39 -7.17 1.81
C LYS A 97 8.97 -7.61 2.21
N SER A 98 8.38 -6.98 3.22
CA SER A 98 7.00 -7.18 3.69
C SER A 98 6.48 -5.89 4.35
N LEU A 99 5.18 -5.82 4.63
CA LEU A 99 4.65 -4.83 5.56
C LEU A 99 5.14 -5.14 7.00
N PRO A 100 5.18 -4.15 7.91
CA PRO A 100 5.53 -4.39 9.31
C PRO A 100 4.61 -5.42 9.94
N ASN A 101 5.18 -6.37 10.71
CA ASN A 101 4.37 -7.43 11.33
C ASN A 101 3.33 -6.85 12.32
N SER A 102 3.70 -5.76 13.00
CA SER A 102 2.87 -5.04 13.98
C SER A 102 1.65 -4.37 13.37
N PHE A 103 1.67 -4.02 12.08
CA PHE A 103 0.58 -3.32 11.42
C PHE A 103 -0.61 -4.24 11.19
N LYS A 104 -1.74 -4.00 11.86
CA LYS A 104 -2.94 -4.84 11.78
C LYS A 104 -3.68 -4.66 10.46
N GLY A 105 -3.91 -3.40 10.08
CA GLY A 105 -4.54 -3.03 8.82
C GLY A 105 -6.07 -3.16 8.80
N ASP A 106 -6.73 -3.27 9.96
CA ASP A 106 -8.18 -3.49 10.08
C ASP A 106 -9.01 -2.38 9.39
N GLN A 107 -8.46 -1.18 9.25
CA GLN A 107 -9.09 -0.02 8.59
C GLN A 107 -8.75 0.09 7.10
N LEU A 108 -7.82 -0.72 6.60
CA LEU A 108 -7.25 -0.57 5.27
C LEU A 108 -8.27 -0.91 4.18
N VAL A 109 -8.55 0.07 3.32
CA VAL A 109 -9.47 -0.06 2.18
C VAL A 109 -8.71 -0.24 0.86
N SER A 110 -7.57 0.42 0.72
CA SER A 110 -6.76 0.41 -0.50
C SER A 110 -5.29 0.26 -0.20
N LEU A 111 -4.68 -0.76 -0.81
CA LEU A 111 -3.24 -1.03 -0.77
C LEU A 111 -2.65 -0.97 -2.18
N LYS A 112 -1.76 -0.01 -2.43
CA LYS A 112 -1.10 0.18 -3.73
C LYS A 112 0.41 0.28 -3.51
N LEU A 113 1.14 -0.77 -3.86
CA LEU A 113 2.59 -0.86 -3.68
C LEU A 113 3.26 -1.21 -5.02
N LYS A 114 3.04 -0.33 -6.01
CA LYS A 114 3.59 -0.49 -7.36
C LYS A 114 5.12 -0.44 -7.31
N LYS A 115 5.80 -1.30 -8.09
CA LYS A 115 7.27 -1.43 -8.14
C LYS A 115 7.90 -1.69 -6.75
N SER A 116 7.22 -2.40 -5.86
CA SER A 116 7.72 -2.61 -4.50
C SER A 116 8.81 -3.69 -4.41
N GLY A 117 9.60 -3.63 -3.34
CA GLY A 117 10.56 -4.65 -2.93
C GLY A 117 9.94 -5.83 -2.19
N ILE A 118 8.60 -5.91 -2.12
CA ILE A 118 7.90 -6.96 -1.38
C ILE A 118 8.16 -8.32 -2.01
N ILE A 119 8.52 -9.28 -1.15
CA ILE A 119 8.62 -10.71 -1.47
C ILE A 119 7.34 -11.44 -1.07
N GLN A 120 6.82 -11.09 0.11
CA GLN A 120 5.58 -11.57 0.68
C GLN A 120 4.93 -10.43 1.49
N LEU A 121 3.65 -10.15 1.26
CA LEU A 121 2.94 -9.01 1.88
C LEU A 121 2.97 -9.02 3.41
N TRP A 122 2.54 -10.13 4.01
CA TRP A 122 2.55 -10.38 5.45
C TRP A 122 2.84 -11.86 5.72
N LYS A 123 3.52 -12.14 6.84
CA LYS A 123 3.92 -13.50 7.22
C LYS A 123 2.77 -14.30 7.84
N THR A 124 1.92 -13.63 8.61
CA THR A 124 0.79 -14.22 9.32
C THR A 124 -0.52 -13.79 8.67
N SER A 125 -1.55 -14.64 8.73
CA SER A 125 -2.90 -14.26 8.29
C SER A 125 -3.35 -12.97 8.98
N LYS A 126 -3.98 -12.07 8.22
CA LYS A 126 -4.51 -10.78 8.69
C LYS A 126 -5.95 -10.66 8.21
N ASP A 127 -6.88 -10.43 9.13
CA ASP A 127 -8.24 -10.08 8.78
C ASP A 127 -8.25 -8.65 8.24
N LEU A 128 -8.39 -8.53 6.92
CA LEU A 128 -8.51 -7.23 6.25
C LEU A 128 -9.91 -7.11 5.67
N GLY A 129 -10.93 -7.28 6.51
CA GLY A 129 -12.34 -7.20 6.13
C GLY A 129 -12.75 -5.90 5.42
N LYS A 130 -12.00 -4.79 5.53
CA LYS A 130 -12.32 -3.55 4.79
C LYS A 130 -11.59 -3.39 3.47
N LEU A 131 -10.63 -4.27 3.17
CA LEU A 131 -9.79 -4.15 1.99
C LEU A 131 -10.59 -4.45 0.73
N LYS A 132 -10.66 -3.45 -0.16
CA LYS A 132 -11.38 -3.53 -1.44
C LYS A 132 -10.43 -3.53 -2.63
N TYR A 133 -9.29 -2.85 -2.51
CA TYR A 133 -8.39 -2.62 -3.63
C TYR A 133 -6.96 -3.02 -3.28
N MET A 134 -6.37 -3.89 -4.09
CA MET A 134 -4.97 -4.28 -3.99
C MET A 134 -4.28 -4.15 -5.35
N LYS A 135 -3.22 -3.32 -5.43
CA LYS A 135 -2.41 -3.13 -6.63
C LYS A 135 -0.93 -3.25 -6.31
N LEU A 136 -0.28 -4.27 -6.83
CA LEU A 136 1.15 -4.55 -6.62
C LEU A 136 1.93 -4.60 -7.93
N SER A 137 1.41 -4.00 -9.01
CA SER A 137 1.99 -4.07 -10.36
C SER A 137 3.49 -3.79 -10.39
N HIS A 138 4.21 -4.52 -11.25
CA HIS A 138 5.65 -4.45 -11.46
C HIS A 138 6.49 -4.76 -10.21
N SER A 139 5.95 -5.46 -9.20
CA SER A 139 6.71 -5.89 -8.02
C SER A 139 7.49 -7.17 -8.35
N GLN A 140 8.66 -7.01 -8.95
CA GLN A 140 9.45 -8.12 -9.52
C GLN A 140 9.99 -9.11 -8.48
N LYS A 141 9.95 -8.77 -7.19
CA LYS A 141 10.40 -9.65 -6.10
C LYS A 141 9.27 -10.43 -5.46
N LEU A 142 8.01 -10.15 -5.81
CA LEU A 142 6.85 -10.79 -5.21
C LEU A 142 6.77 -12.25 -5.66
N ILE A 143 6.89 -13.20 -4.73
CA ILE A 143 6.92 -14.63 -5.04
C ILE A 143 5.57 -15.30 -4.78
N ARG A 144 4.87 -14.88 -3.71
CA ARG A 144 3.62 -15.49 -3.25
C ARG A 144 2.62 -14.45 -2.79
N MET A 145 1.34 -14.71 -3.08
CA MET A 145 0.23 -13.98 -2.48
C MET A 145 -0.22 -14.62 -1.16
N PRO A 146 -0.72 -13.81 -0.20
CA PRO A 146 -1.28 -14.34 1.04
C PRO A 146 -2.58 -15.12 0.81
N ASP A 147 -3.04 -15.79 1.86
CA ASP A 147 -4.39 -16.33 1.90
C ASP A 147 -5.42 -15.18 1.97
N PHE A 148 -6.41 -15.21 1.08
CA PHE A 148 -7.53 -14.26 1.01
C PHE A 148 -8.81 -14.74 1.70
N SER A 149 -8.81 -15.91 2.35
CA SER A 149 -9.98 -16.45 3.07
C SER A 149 -10.56 -15.48 4.11
N VAL A 150 -9.68 -14.67 4.71
CA VAL A 150 -10.00 -13.63 5.71
C VAL A 150 -10.05 -12.21 5.13
N THR A 151 -10.13 -12.09 3.79
CA THR A 151 -10.30 -10.79 3.10
C THR A 151 -11.45 -10.86 2.09
N PRO A 152 -12.68 -11.16 2.54
CA PRO A 152 -13.81 -11.50 1.65
C PRO A 152 -14.33 -10.32 0.81
N ASN A 153 -13.90 -9.10 1.13
CA ASN A 153 -14.39 -7.86 0.53
C ASN A 153 -13.52 -7.30 -0.59
N LEU A 154 -12.52 -8.07 -1.06
CA LEU A 154 -11.64 -7.64 -2.13
C LEU A 154 -12.42 -7.55 -3.46
N GLU A 155 -12.42 -6.37 -4.07
CA GLU A 155 -13.15 -6.06 -5.31
C GLU A 155 -12.20 -5.97 -6.51
N ARG A 156 -10.95 -5.54 -6.33
CA ARG A 156 -9.96 -5.45 -7.42
C ARG A 156 -8.58 -5.90 -6.97
N LEU A 157 -8.00 -6.84 -7.73
CA LEU A 157 -6.64 -7.33 -7.56
C LEU A 157 -5.85 -7.13 -8.85
N VAL A 158 -4.78 -6.33 -8.78
CA VAL A 158 -3.93 -6.00 -9.92
C VAL A 158 -2.48 -6.36 -9.61
N LEU A 159 -1.97 -7.38 -10.29
CA LEU A 159 -0.62 -7.93 -10.16
C LEU A 159 0.18 -7.88 -11.48
N GLU A 160 -0.26 -7.06 -12.45
CA GLU A 160 0.41 -6.91 -13.75
C GLU A 160 1.93 -6.80 -13.63
N GLU A 161 2.64 -7.57 -14.45
CA GLU A 161 4.11 -7.65 -14.52
C GLU A 161 4.80 -8.04 -13.20
N CYS A 162 4.15 -8.79 -12.31
CA CYS A 162 4.82 -9.47 -11.21
C CYS A 162 5.50 -10.75 -11.71
N THR A 163 6.65 -10.62 -12.38
CA THR A 163 7.23 -11.75 -13.12
C THR A 163 7.75 -12.89 -12.25
N SER A 164 8.15 -12.63 -11.00
CA SER A 164 8.58 -13.67 -10.06
C SER A 164 7.43 -14.35 -9.30
N LEU A 165 6.18 -13.94 -9.54
CA LEU A 165 5.03 -14.53 -8.87
C LEU A 165 4.82 -15.96 -9.35
N VAL A 166 5.00 -16.93 -8.46
CA VAL A 166 4.90 -18.36 -8.78
C VAL A 166 3.54 -18.93 -8.37
N GLU A 167 2.99 -18.43 -7.28
CA GLU A 167 1.81 -19.00 -6.63
C GLU A 167 0.83 -17.90 -6.23
N ILE A 168 -0.43 -18.10 -6.63
CA ILE A 168 -1.57 -17.37 -6.10
C ILE A 168 -2.35 -18.35 -5.23
N ASN A 169 -2.60 -17.99 -3.98
CA ASN A 169 -3.32 -18.85 -3.04
C ASN A 169 -4.70 -19.25 -3.61
N PHE A 170 -5.11 -20.49 -3.40
CA PHE A 170 -6.35 -21.03 -3.95
C PHE A 170 -7.60 -20.29 -3.48
N SER A 171 -7.56 -19.61 -2.32
CA SER A 171 -8.67 -18.81 -1.80
C SER A 171 -9.06 -17.64 -2.71
N ILE A 172 -8.19 -17.23 -3.65
CA ILE A 172 -8.58 -16.27 -4.69
C ILE A 172 -9.81 -16.76 -5.48
N GLY A 173 -9.98 -18.08 -5.62
CA GLY A 173 -11.11 -18.69 -6.30
C GLY A 173 -12.45 -18.45 -5.60
N ASP A 174 -12.46 -18.13 -4.30
CA ASP A 174 -13.68 -17.94 -3.51
C ASP A 174 -13.99 -16.46 -3.22
N LEU A 175 -13.29 -15.52 -3.87
CA LEU A 175 -13.55 -14.09 -3.73
C LEU A 175 -14.83 -13.64 -4.46
N GLY A 176 -15.99 -13.92 -3.88
CA GLY A 176 -17.30 -13.62 -4.47
C GLY A 176 -17.59 -12.13 -4.74
N LYS A 177 -16.77 -11.21 -4.23
CA LYS A 177 -16.87 -9.76 -4.51
C LYS A 177 -15.86 -9.24 -5.54
N LEU A 178 -14.96 -10.10 -6.03
CA LEU A 178 -13.92 -9.70 -6.97
C LEU A 178 -14.54 -9.36 -8.34
N VAL A 179 -14.37 -8.11 -8.77
CA VAL A 179 -14.84 -7.58 -10.05
C VAL A 179 -13.72 -7.58 -11.09
N LEU A 180 -12.47 -7.36 -10.65
CA LEU A 180 -11.30 -7.30 -11.54
C LEU A 180 -10.14 -8.12 -10.99
N LEU A 181 -9.65 -9.04 -11.82
CA LEU A 181 -8.38 -9.75 -11.65
C LEU A 181 -7.46 -9.48 -12.85
N ASN A 182 -6.32 -8.85 -12.60
CA ASN A 182 -5.32 -8.60 -13.64
C ASN A 182 -3.97 -9.22 -13.27
N LEU A 183 -3.58 -10.24 -14.02
CA LEU A 183 -2.32 -10.99 -13.94
C LEU A 183 -1.47 -10.82 -15.21
N LYS A 184 -1.75 -9.80 -16.02
CA LYS A 184 -1.04 -9.56 -17.29
C LYS A 184 0.47 -9.65 -17.10
N ASN A 185 1.14 -10.37 -18.01
CA ASN A 185 2.60 -10.55 -18.00
C ASN A 185 3.18 -11.20 -16.72
N CYS A 186 2.37 -11.89 -15.91
CA CYS A 186 2.87 -12.74 -14.83
C CYS A 186 3.31 -14.10 -15.38
N LYS A 187 4.58 -14.19 -15.78
CA LYS A 187 5.11 -15.30 -16.58
C LYS A 187 5.42 -16.60 -15.82
N ASN A 188 5.59 -16.53 -14.50
CA ASN A 188 6.03 -17.68 -13.70
C ASN A 188 4.91 -18.32 -12.86
N ILE A 189 3.65 -17.90 -13.02
CA ILE A 189 2.52 -18.47 -12.28
C ILE A 189 2.36 -19.94 -12.69
N LYS A 190 2.52 -20.86 -11.73
CA LYS A 190 2.40 -22.31 -11.95
C LYS A 190 1.06 -22.88 -11.52
N THR A 191 0.38 -22.19 -10.61
CA THR A 191 -0.86 -22.68 -10.00
C THR A 191 -1.92 -21.60 -10.08
N ILE A 192 -3.05 -21.98 -10.68
CA ILE A 192 -4.32 -21.24 -10.63
C ILE A 192 -5.27 -22.11 -9.80
N PRO A 193 -6.14 -21.54 -8.95
CA PRO A 193 -7.12 -22.31 -8.20
C PRO A 193 -7.93 -23.25 -9.10
N LYS A 194 -8.03 -24.52 -8.71
CA LYS A 194 -8.83 -25.53 -9.42
C LYS A 194 -10.33 -25.26 -9.36
N ARG A 195 -10.79 -24.48 -8.36
CA ARG A 195 -12.17 -24.08 -8.16
C ARG A 195 -12.26 -22.56 -8.26
N ILE A 196 -13.08 -22.08 -9.17
CA ILE A 196 -13.31 -20.64 -9.37
C ILE A 196 -14.80 -20.38 -9.15
N ARG A 197 -15.11 -19.62 -8.10
CA ARG A 197 -16.42 -19.12 -7.66
C ARG A 197 -16.38 -17.60 -7.58
N LEU A 198 -16.01 -16.99 -8.70
CA LEU A 198 -15.86 -15.55 -8.84
C LEU A 198 -17.14 -14.95 -9.44
N GLU A 199 -18.23 -14.97 -8.67
CA GLU A 199 -19.59 -14.65 -9.15
C GLU A 199 -19.75 -13.23 -9.72
N LYS A 200 -18.96 -12.27 -9.23
CA LYS A 200 -19.00 -10.86 -9.65
C LYS A 200 -17.88 -10.46 -10.61
N LEU A 201 -17.09 -11.41 -11.10
CA LEU A 201 -15.95 -11.08 -11.95
C LEU A 201 -16.39 -10.60 -13.32
N GLU A 202 -16.03 -9.36 -13.63
CA GLU A 202 -16.32 -8.73 -14.93
C GLU A 202 -15.06 -8.70 -15.80
N ILE A 203 -13.88 -8.55 -15.19
CA ILE A 203 -12.62 -8.35 -15.91
C ILE A 203 -11.57 -9.35 -15.43
N LEU A 204 -11.16 -10.24 -16.32
CA LEU A 204 -10.05 -11.17 -16.14
C LEU A 204 -8.98 -10.92 -17.20
N VAL A 205 -7.77 -10.54 -16.77
CA VAL A 205 -6.63 -10.31 -17.68
C VAL A 205 -5.51 -11.30 -17.37
N LEU A 206 -5.27 -12.21 -18.31
CA LEU A 206 -4.22 -13.24 -18.25
C LEU A 206 -3.23 -13.14 -19.42
N SER A 207 -3.29 -12.06 -20.20
CA SER A 207 -2.45 -11.90 -21.39
C SER A 207 -0.96 -11.88 -21.02
N GLY A 208 -0.14 -12.61 -21.77
CA GLY A 208 1.29 -12.70 -21.51
C GLY A 208 1.69 -13.52 -20.28
N CYS A 209 0.75 -14.26 -19.66
CA CYS A 209 1.07 -15.38 -18.77
C CYS A 209 1.60 -16.57 -19.58
N SER A 210 2.47 -17.37 -18.96
CA SER A 210 2.93 -18.63 -19.53
C SER A 210 2.10 -19.78 -18.97
N SER A 211 1.82 -20.79 -19.80
CA SER A 211 1.18 -22.06 -19.43
C SER A 211 2.17 -23.08 -18.90
#